data_AF-A0A933ZPR4-F1
#
_entry.id   AF-A0A933ZPR4-F1
#
_cell.length_a   1.000
_cell.length_b   1.000
_cell.length_c   1.000
_cell.angle_alpha   90.00
_cell.angle_beta   90.00
_cell.angle_gamma   90.00
#
_symmetry.space_group_name_H-M   'P 1'
#
loop_
_entity.id
_entity.type
_entity.pdbx_description
1 polymer ?
#
loop_
_entity_poly.entity_id
_entity_poly.type
_entity_poly.pdbx_seq_one_letter_code
_entity_poly.pdbx_strand_id
1 'polypeptide(L)' 'MSVKSEIKGTIGKTITGILVAENPRLPKRQLFLVFADGTYYELYSSTGDLHGAGGVDQGDIAKAVGYASKFGGEITRYE' A
#
# COMPACT_ATOMS: atom_id res chain seq x y z
N MET A 1 -4.14 -0.09 -21.00
CA MET A 1 -4.05 -0.28 -19.54
C MET A 1 -5.12 0.58 -18.89
N SER A 2 -6.13 -0.03 -18.27
CA SER A 2 -7.07 0.72 -17.43
C SER A 2 -6.52 0.70 -16.01
N VAL A 3 -6.14 1.87 -15.52
CA VAL A 3 -5.88 2.09 -14.11
C VAL A 3 -7.18 1.76 -13.36
N LYS A 4 -7.10 0.80 -12.43
CA LYS A 4 -8.24 0.35 -11.59
C LYS A 4 -9.03 1.56 -11.06
N SER A 5 -10.36 1.53 -11.12
CA SER A 5 -11.21 2.66 -10.69
C SER A 5 -10.94 3.10 -9.25
N GLU A 6 -10.48 2.17 -8.44
CA GLU A 6 -10.29 2.27 -7.00
C GLU A 6 -9.18 3.27 -6.63
N ILE A 7 -8.11 3.36 -7.44
CA ILE A 7 -7.03 4.32 -7.23
C ILE A 7 -7.46 5.78 -7.45
N LYS A 8 -8.62 6.03 -8.08
CA LYS A 8 -9.16 7.40 -8.18
C LYS A 8 -9.38 8.01 -6.80
N GLY A 9 -9.60 7.18 -5.78
CA GLY A 9 -9.70 7.61 -4.40
C GLY A 9 -8.41 8.24 -3.85
N THR A 10 -7.26 8.07 -4.48
CA THR A 10 -5.99 8.69 -4.03
C THR A 10 -5.79 10.10 -4.58
N ILE A 11 -6.56 10.52 -5.59
CA ILE A 11 -6.37 11.79 -6.28
C ILE A 11 -6.75 12.95 -5.36
N GLY A 12 -5.85 13.93 -5.24
CA GLY A 12 -6.02 15.11 -4.39
C GLY A 12 -5.65 14.89 -2.92
N LYS A 13 -5.27 13.66 -2.52
CA LYS A 13 -4.77 13.39 -1.17
C LYS A 13 -3.28 13.74 -1.05
N THR A 14 -2.90 14.22 0.13
CA THR A 14 -1.50 14.45 0.50
C THR A 14 -0.90 13.18 1.08
N ILE A 15 0.20 12.70 0.50
CA ILE A 15 0.97 11.58 1.07
C ILE A 15 1.78 12.10 2.27
N THR A 16 1.65 11.43 3.41
CA THR A 16 2.41 11.71 4.65
C THR A 16 3.30 10.56 5.06
N GLY A 17 3.23 9.44 4.35
CA GLY A 17 4.10 8.30 4.61
C GLY A 17 4.07 7.31 3.47
N ILE A 18 5.18 6.62 3.28
CA ILE A 18 5.32 5.52 2.34
C ILE A 18 5.83 4.31 3.11
N LEU A 19 5.22 3.15 2.87
CA LEU A 19 5.68 1.88 3.41
C LEU A 19 5.95 0.90 2.28
N VAL A 20 7.14 0.29 2.29
CA VAL A 20 7.54 -0.74 1.34
C VAL A 20 7.72 -2.04 2.11
N ALA A 21 7.16 -3.14 1.59
CA ALA A 21 7.36 -4.46 2.15
C ALA A 21 7.80 -5.47 1.09
N GLU A 22 8.87 -6.21 1.38
CA GLU A 22 9.38 -7.32 0.58
C GLU A 22 9.13 -8.64 1.34
N ASN A 23 8.20 -9.45 0.84
CA ASN A 23 7.61 -10.57 1.56
C ASN A 23 8.06 -11.93 1.03
N PRO A 24 8.27 -12.93 1.91
CA PRO A 24 8.50 -14.32 1.50
C PRO A 24 7.22 -14.98 0.94
N ARG A 25 6.03 -14.48 1.31
CA ARG A 25 4.72 -14.96 0.83
C ARG A 25 4.06 -13.94 -0.07
N LEU A 26 3.04 -14.36 -0.83
CA LEU A 26 2.25 -13.43 -1.65
C LEU A 26 1.44 -12.49 -0.76
N PRO A 27 1.29 -11.21 -1.14
CA PRO A 27 1.98 -10.54 -2.27
C PRO A 27 3.47 -10.31 -1.98
N LYS A 28 4.35 -10.55 -2.98
CA LYS A 28 5.82 -10.51 -2.80
C LYS A 28 6.35 -9.11 -2.53
N ARG A 29 5.79 -8.10 -3.19
CA ARG A 29 6.18 -6.71 -3.03
C ARG A 29 4.95 -5.88 -2.77
N GLN A 30 4.97 -5.05 -1.73
CA GLN A 30 3.88 -4.13 -1.41
C GLN A 30 4.44 -2.72 -1.24
N LEU A 31 3.65 -1.75 -1.68
CA LEU A 31 3.87 -0.32 -1.52
C LEU A 31 2.57 0.28 -0.99
N PHE A 32 2.62 0.90 0.18
CA PHE A 32 1.49 1.61 0.76
C PHE A 32 1.76 3.11 0.70
N LEU A 33 0.77 3.84 0.18
CA LEU A 33 0.72 5.29 0.24
C LEU A 33 -0.20 5.65 1.42
N VAL A 34 0.35 6.29 2.44
CA VAL A 34 -0.40 6.76 3.62
C VAL A 34 -0.71 8.24 3.43
N PHE A 35 -1.95 8.62 3.67
CA PHE A 35 -2.46 9.96 3.39
C PHE A 35 -2.80 10.73 4.67
N ALA A 36 -2.70 12.06 4.57
CA ALA A 36 -2.95 12.99 5.68
C ALA A 36 -4.35 12.89 6.28
N ASP A 37 -5.34 12.40 5.52
CA ASP A 37 -6.73 12.25 5.96
C ASP A 37 -7.01 10.93 6.67
N GLY A 38 -5.98 10.22 7.11
CA GLY A 38 -6.11 8.97 7.87
C GLY A 38 -6.54 7.79 6.99
N THR A 39 -6.13 7.79 5.73
CA THR A 39 -6.36 6.69 4.81
C THR A 39 -5.06 6.18 4.20
N TYR A 40 -5.07 4.97 3.65
CA TYR A 40 -3.95 4.44 2.88
C TYR A 40 -4.41 3.67 1.63
N TYR A 41 -3.53 3.52 0.66
CA TYR A 41 -3.75 2.71 -0.54
C TYR A 41 -2.58 1.77 -0.79
N GLU A 42 -2.88 0.52 -1.09
CA GLU A 42 -1.89 -0.52 -1.41
C GLU A 42 -1.73 -0.70 -2.92
N LEU A 43 -0.48 -0.68 -3.35
CA LEU A 43 0.00 -1.23 -4.60
C LEU A 43 0.81 -2.48 -4.28
N TYR A 44 0.70 -3.52 -5.11
CA TYR A 44 1.45 -4.76 -4.89
C TYR A 44 1.85 -5.42 -6.19
N SER A 45 2.86 -6.28 -6.12
CA SER A 45 3.28 -7.13 -7.23
C SER A 45 3.52 -8.56 -6.77
N SER A 46 2.99 -9.51 -7.55
CA SER A 46 3.17 -10.94 -7.34
C SER A 46 4.01 -11.58 -8.45
N THR A 47 3.93 -11.05 -9.67
CA THR A 47 4.54 -11.63 -10.88
C THR A 47 5.37 -10.61 -11.69
N GLY A 48 5.65 -9.44 -11.11
CA GLY A 48 6.31 -8.31 -11.81
C GLY A 48 5.34 -7.27 -12.34
N ASP A 49 4.06 -7.64 -12.52
CA ASP A 49 3.00 -6.68 -12.84
C ASP A 49 2.62 -5.85 -11.62
N LEU A 50 2.31 -4.58 -11.84
CA LEU A 50 1.83 -3.68 -10.79
C LEU A 50 0.31 -3.80 -10.66
N HIS A 51 -0.14 -4.18 -9.48
CA HIS A 51 -1.55 -4.26 -9.12
C HIS A 51 -1.90 -3.21 -8.08
N GLY A 52 -3.11 -2.68 -8.17
CA GLY A 52 -3.73 -1.90 -7.11
C GLY A 52 -4.67 -2.76 -6.26
N ALA A 53 -4.75 -2.44 -4.98
CA ALA A 53 -5.77 -2.98 -4.08
C ALA A 53 -7.20 -2.58 -4.52
N GLY A 54 -8.19 -3.17 -3.85
CA GLY A 54 -9.61 -2.97 -4.16
C GLY A 54 -10.20 -1.63 -3.68
N GLY A 55 -9.40 -0.76 -3.07
CA GLY A 55 -9.89 0.51 -2.53
C GLY A 55 -8.85 1.23 -1.68
N VAL A 56 -9.21 2.46 -1.30
CA VAL A 56 -8.53 3.21 -0.25
C VAL A 56 -9.10 2.79 1.09
N ASP A 57 -8.25 2.31 1.99
CA ASP A 57 -8.64 1.85 3.31
C ASP A 57 -8.45 2.94 4.37
N GLN A 58 -9.22 2.86 5.45
CA GLN A 58 -9.04 3.71 6.63
C GLN A 58 -7.84 3.23 7.45
N GLY A 59 -6.93 4.13 7.82
CA GLY A 59 -5.77 3.82 8.65
C GLY A 59 -4.58 4.74 8.44
N ASP A 60 -3.69 4.72 9.42
CA ASP A 60 -2.39 5.36 9.39
C ASP A 60 -1.28 4.36 8.99
N ILE A 61 -0.03 4.80 9.12
CA ILE A 61 1.13 3.97 8.84
C ILE A 61 1.20 2.74 9.76
N ALA A 62 0.75 2.83 11.01
CA ALA A 62 0.76 1.69 11.94
C ALA A 62 -0.19 0.59 11.47
N LYS A 63 -1.37 0.95 10.94
CA LYS A 63 -2.29 -0.01 10.34
C LYS A 63 -1.72 -0.65 9.07
N ALA A 64 -1.06 0.12 8.21
CA ALA A 64 -0.37 -0.40 7.04
C ALA A 64 0.75 -1.39 7.41
N VAL A 65 1.57 -1.06 8.42
CA VAL A 65 2.60 -1.98 8.99
C VAL A 65 1.95 -3.27 9.49
N GLY A 66 0.88 -3.16 10.27
CA GLY A 66 0.20 -4.32 10.84
C GLY A 66 -0.36 -5.26 9.76
N TYR A 67 -0.83 -4.70 8.63
CA TYR A 67 -1.25 -5.50 7.49
C TYR A 67 -0.05 -6.16 6.77
N ALA A 68 0.99 -5.39 6.42
CA ALA A 68 2.18 -5.91 5.75
C ALA A 68 2.90 -7.00 6.57
N SER A 69 2.93 -6.86 7.89
CA SER A 69 3.59 -7.82 8.80
C SER A 69 2.98 -9.23 8.74
N LYS A 70 1.72 -9.37 8.31
CA LYS A 70 1.06 -10.69 8.16
C LYS A 70 1.76 -11.59 7.14
N PHE A 71 2.48 -10.99 6.20
CA PHE A 71 3.17 -11.70 5.12
C PHE A 71 4.61 -12.10 5.50
N GLY A 72 5.12 -11.59 6.62
CA GLY A 72 6.40 -11.97 7.22
C GLY A 72 7.63 -11.42 6.50
N GLY A 73 7.47 -10.32 5.77
CA GLY A 73 8.54 -9.64 5.05
C GLY A 73 9.28 -8.59 5.86
N GLU A 74 10.31 -8.04 5.22
CA GLU A 74 11.00 -6.85 5.70
C GLU A 74 10.19 -5.59 5.33
N ILE A 75 10.10 -4.65 6.26
CA ILE A 75 9.29 -3.44 6.13
C ILE A 75 10.19 -2.21 6.28
N THR A 76 10.14 -1.31 5.30
CA THR A 76 10.82 -0.01 5.31
C THR A 76 9.79 1.12 5.30
N ARG A 77 10.02 2.15 6.12
CA ARG A 77 9.14 3.32 6.26
C ARG A 77 9.86 4.58 5.79
N TYR A 78 9.10 5.47 5.17
CA TYR A 78 9.52 6.81 4.80
C TYR A 78 8.43 7.78 5.29
N GLU A 79 8.82 8.74 6.13
CA GLU A 79 7.93 9.72 6.78
C GLU A 79 8.44 11.14 6.50
#